data_AF-A0AAU5HGD9-F1
#
_entry.id   AF-A0AAU5HGD9-F1
#
_cell.length_a   1.000
_cell.length_b   1.000
_cell.length_c   1.000
_cell.angle_alpha   90.00
_cell.angle_beta   90.00
_cell.angle_gamma   90.00
#
_symmetry.space_group_name_H-M   'P 1'
#
loop_
_entity.id
_entity.type
_entity.pdbx_description
1 polymer ?
#
loop_
_entity_poly.entity_id
_entity_poly.type
_entity_poly.pdbx_seq_one_letter_code
_entity_poly.pdbx_strand_id
1 'polypeptide(L)'
;MSQTLAPRHVPVPPTLPRVFMAAVRAEWTKLRTVRSTLWALIFTLVSTVGLGALLTGLEVSRWDRRTGAEATGFAPLLYSFAGINLAQLSIGVLAVLVMTSEYVTGTIKLTFGTTPQRRLLLAAKVTTFSSVVAAIGLVSCVAAFFVCQALLAPQHAASRSPTRACGAP
;
A
#
# COMPACT_ATOMS: atom_id res chain seq x y z
N MET A 1 19.99 -59.80 23.82
CA MET A 1 20.20 -58.80 22.76
C MET A 1 18.84 -58.47 22.15
N SER A 2 18.15 -57.47 22.71
CA SER A 2 16.81 -57.08 22.28
C SER A 2 16.91 -55.65 21.75
N GLN A 3 17.03 -55.47 20.44
CA GLN A 3 16.98 -54.15 19.85
C GLN A 3 15.51 -53.73 19.69
N THR A 4 15.07 -52.83 20.57
CA THR A 4 13.81 -52.11 20.47
C THR A 4 13.81 -51.33 19.16
N LEU A 5 13.03 -51.76 18.15
CA LEU A 5 12.81 -50.99 16.94
C LEU A 5 12.13 -49.67 17.33
N ALA A 6 12.86 -48.56 17.21
CA ALA A 6 12.27 -47.24 17.34
C ALA A 6 11.20 -47.05 16.24
N PRO A 7 10.02 -46.49 16.57
CA PRO A 7 8.96 -46.29 15.59
C PRO A 7 9.47 -45.40 14.45
N ARG A 8 9.49 -45.91 13.22
CA ARG A 8 9.75 -45.10 12.03
C ARG A 8 8.65 -44.04 11.91
N HIS A 9 8.99 -42.78 12.10
CA HIS A 9 8.15 -41.69 11.64
C HIS A 9 8.07 -41.75 10.12
N VAL A 10 6.92 -42.19 9.60
CA VAL A 10 6.58 -42.04 8.18
C VAL A 10 6.16 -40.59 7.98
N PRO A 11 6.91 -39.77 7.23
CA PRO A 11 6.50 -38.40 6.96
C PRO A 11 5.17 -38.43 6.19
N VAL A 12 4.12 -37.88 6.78
CA VAL A 12 2.86 -37.69 6.05
C VAL A 12 3.14 -36.66 4.94
N PRO A 13 2.89 -36.98 3.66
CA PRO A 13 3.16 -36.05 2.58
C PRO A 13 2.30 -34.78 2.78
N PRO A 14 2.92 -33.58 2.73
CA PRO A 14 2.18 -32.36 2.93
C PRO A 14 1.19 -32.14 1.78
N THR A 15 -0.05 -31.79 2.12
CA THR A 15 -1.07 -31.39 1.14
C THR A 15 -0.71 -30.05 0.50
N LEU A 16 -0.97 -29.87 -0.79
CA LEU A 16 -0.76 -28.62 -1.54
C LEU A 16 -1.16 -27.31 -0.80
N PRO A 17 -2.35 -27.19 -0.19
CA PRO A 17 -2.74 -25.96 0.53
C PRO A 17 -1.88 -25.66 1.76
N ARG A 18 -1.38 -26.69 2.45
CA ARG A 18 -0.47 -26.51 3.60
C ARG A 18 0.88 -25.98 3.15
N VAL A 19 1.40 -26.47 2.02
CA VAL A 19 2.66 -25.99 1.42
C VAL A 19 2.50 -24.53 0.98
N PHE A 20 1.36 -24.17 0.37
CA PHE A 20 1.06 -22.79 0.00
C PHE A 20 1.01 -21.85 1.22
N MET A 21 0.26 -22.23 2.26
CA MET A 21 0.14 -21.42 3.47
C MET A 21 1.46 -21.27 4.22
N ALA A 22 2.28 -22.32 4.25
CA ALA A 22 3.63 -22.25 4.81
C ALA A 22 4.53 -21.30 3.99
N ALA A 23 4.45 -21.35 2.66
CA ALA A 23 5.18 -20.43 1.79
C ALA A 23 4.74 -18.97 1.98
N VAL A 24 3.44 -18.70 2.04
CA VAL A 24 2.91 -17.34 2.32
C VAL A 24 3.39 -16.81 3.67
N ARG A 25 3.37 -17.64 4.73
CA ARG A 25 3.89 -17.24 6.05
C ARG A 25 5.39 -16.94 6.01
N ALA A 26 6.17 -17.76 5.33
CA ALA A 26 7.60 -17.54 5.18
C ALA A 26 7.89 -16.22 4.45
N GLU A 27 7.19 -15.95 3.34
CA GLU A 27 7.28 -14.70 2.59
C GLU A 27 6.83 -13.49 3.41
N TRP A 28 5.77 -13.60 4.19
CA TRP A 28 5.31 -12.54 5.07
C TRP A 28 6.38 -12.12 6.10
N THR A 29 7.07 -13.11 6.67
CA THR A 29 8.12 -12.85 7.65
C THR A 29 9.31 -12.15 7.00
N LYS A 30 9.68 -12.54 5.77
CA LYS A 30 10.73 -11.86 5.00
C LYS A 30 10.36 -10.39 4.75
N LEU A 31 9.17 -10.13 4.23
CA LEU A 31 8.71 -8.76 3.94
C LEU A 31 8.69 -7.87 5.17
N ARG A 32 8.30 -8.39 6.35
CA ARG A 32 8.32 -7.61 7.60
C ARG A 32 9.73 -7.35 8.14
N THR A 33 10.69 -8.22 7.88
CA THR A 33 12.03 -8.12 8.47
C THR A 33 12.91 -7.11 7.73
N VAL A 34 12.60 -6.81 6.47
CA VAL A 34 13.38 -5.88 5.66
C VAL A 34 12.97 -4.44 5.95
N ARG A 35 13.85 -3.67 6.61
CA ARG A 35 13.61 -2.25 6.94
C ARG A 35 13.28 -1.40 5.72
N SER A 36 13.84 -1.70 4.54
CA SER A 36 13.55 -0.94 3.31
C SER A 36 12.08 -1.09 2.86
N THR A 37 11.40 -2.18 3.21
CA THR A 37 9.95 -2.34 2.96
C THR A 37 9.14 -1.35 3.79
N LEU A 38 9.49 -1.17 5.07
CA LEU A 38 8.81 -0.19 5.93
C LEU A 38 9.03 1.24 5.44
N TRP A 39 10.27 1.60 5.09
CA TRP A 39 10.56 2.94 4.55
C TRP A 39 9.84 3.22 3.23
N ALA A 40 9.77 2.24 2.33
CA ALA A 40 9.03 2.40 1.07
C ALA A 40 7.52 2.54 1.29
N LEU A 41 6.94 1.79 2.22
CA LEU A 41 5.52 1.90 2.58
C LEU A 41 5.20 3.25 3.23
N ILE A 42 6.04 3.72 4.15
CA ILE A 42 5.92 5.05 4.76
C ILE A 42 6.01 6.12 3.68
N PHE A 43 7.00 6.03 2.78
CA PHE A 43 7.15 7.00 1.70
C PHE A 43 5.91 7.00 0.79
N THR A 44 5.38 5.83 0.42
CA THR A 44 4.15 5.71 -0.38
C THR A 44 2.97 6.43 0.28
N LEU A 45 2.76 6.22 1.58
CA LEU A 45 1.71 6.85 2.37
C LEU A 45 1.92 8.37 2.43
N VAL A 46 3.13 8.81 2.76
CA VAL A 46 3.50 10.23 2.91
C VAL A 46 3.40 10.96 1.57
N SER A 47 3.83 10.36 0.46
CA SER A 47 3.70 10.96 -0.86
C SER A 47 2.23 11.10 -1.25
N THR A 48 1.40 10.08 -1.01
CA THR A 48 -0.02 10.13 -1.37
C THR A 48 -0.76 11.18 -0.54
N VAL A 49 -0.68 11.08 0.78
CA VAL A 49 -1.43 11.94 1.71
C VAL A 49 -0.82 13.34 1.80
N GLY A 50 0.51 13.43 1.89
CA GLY A 50 1.22 14.70 2.05
C GLY A 50 1.09 15.60 0.83
N LEU A 51 1.27 15.07 -0.39
CA LEU A 51 1.08 15.87 -1.60
C LEU A 51 -0.40 16.19 -1.84
N GLY A 52 -1.30 15.24 -1.59
CA GLY A 52 -2.74 15.48 -1.70
C GLY A 52 -3.19 16.61 -0.75
N ALA A 53 -2.74 16.58 0.50
CA ALA A 53 -3.02 17.61 1.49
C ALA A 53 -2.39 18.97 1.12
N LEU A 54 -1.13 18.96 0.66
CA LEU A 54 -0.41 20.17 0.26
C LEU A 54 -1.12 20.88 -0.90
N LEU A 55 -1.44 20.14 -1.97
CA LEU A 55 -2.11 20.71 -3.14
C LEU A 55 -3.52 21.18 -2.80
N THR A 56 -4.26 20.41 -2.01
CA THR A 56 -5.58 20.85 -1.50
C THR A 56 -5.46 22.13 -0.69
N GLY A 57 -4.50 22.22 0.24
CA GLY A 57 -4.27 23.40 1.07
C GLY A 57 -3.88 24.64 0.26
N LEU A 58 -3.05 24.48 -0.77
CA LEU A 58 -2.70 25.56 -1.69
C LEU A 58 -3.93 26.09 -2.43
N GLU A 59 -4.82 25.22 -2.88
CA GLU A 59 -6.06 25.61 -3.57
C GLU A 59 -7.04 26.31 -2.60
N VAL A 60 -7.19 25.79 -1.38
CA VAL A 60 -7.98 26.42 -0.30
C VAL A 60 -7.47 27.83 0.01
N SER A 61 -6.15 28.05 0.03
CA SER A 61 -5.55 29.37 0.29
C SER A 61 -5.75 30.39 -0.84
N ARG A 62 -6.08 29.93 -2.05
CA ARG A 62 -6.34 30.77 -3.22
C ARG A 62 -7.82 31.03 -3.44
N TRP A 63 -8.70 30.43 -2.62
CA TRP A 63 -10.14 30.48 -2.78
C TRP A 63 -10.70 31.91 -2.82
N ASP A 64 -10.19 32.81 -1.98
CA ASP A 64 -10.61 34.23 -1.95
C ASP A 64 -10.20 35.06 -3.18
N ARG A 65 -9.28 34.53 -4.02
CA ARG A 65 -8.77 35.23 -5.21
C ARG A 65 -9.30 34.66 -6.53
N ARG A 66 -10.14 33.62 -6.51
CA ARG A 66 -10.63 33.00 -7.75
C ARG A 66 -11.73 33.82 -8.40
N THR A 67 -11.54 34.16 -9.67
CA THR A 67 -12.57 34.67 -10.58
C THR A 67 -13.46 33.52 -11.07
N GLY A 68 -14.75 33.78 -11.32
CA GLY A 68 -15.82 32.77 -11.46
C GLY A 68 -15.59 31.60 -12.45
N ALA A 69 -14.71 31.73 -13.43
CA ALA A 69 -14.36 30.64 -14.36
C ALA A 69 -13.42 29.57 -13.75
N GLU A 70 -12.61 29.94 -12.74
CA GLU A 70 -11.71 28.99 -12.05
C GLU A 70 -12.41 28.24 -10.90
N ALA A 71 -13.56 28.73 -10.44
CA ALA A 71 -14.35 28.09 -9.39
C ALA A 71 -15.05 26.80 -9.88
N THR A 72 -15.46 26.76 -11.15
CA THR A 72 -16.21 25.63 -11.74
C THR A 72 -15.34 24.43 -12.11
N GLY A 73 -14.03 24.60 -12.24
CA GLY A 73 -13.08 23.52 -12.59
C GLY A 73 -12.49 22.77 -11.39
N PHE A 74 -12.79 23.18 -10.15
CA PHE A 74 -12.19 22.58 -8.97
C PHE A 74 -12.83 21.22 -8.64
N ALA A 75 -12.11 20.15 -8.93
CA ALA A 75 -12.45 18.79 -8.55
C ALA A 75 -11.58 18.35 -7.36
N PRO A 76 -12.07 18.44 -6.10
CA PRO A 76 -11.30 18.14 -4.89
C PRO A 76 -10.66 16.75 -4.90
N LEU A 77 -11.36 15.79 -5.52
CA LEU A 77 -10.90 14.41 -5.66
C LEU A 77 -9.61 14.31 -6.49
N LEU A 78 -9.49 15.10 -7.56
CA LEU A 78 -8.31 15.04 -8.44
C LEU A 78 -7.05 15.51 -7.69
N TYR A 79 -7.18 16.60 -6.93
CA TYR A 79 -6.08 17.15 -6.13
C TYR A 79 -5.74 16.27 -4.92
N SER A 80 -6.73 15.63 -4.31
CA SER A 80 -6.54 14.68 -3.20
C SER A 80 -5.66 13.50 -3.59
N PHE A 81 -5.76 13.04 -4.84
CA PHE A 81 -5.07 11.86 -5.34
C PHE A 81 -3.85 12.17 -6.23
N ALA A 82 -3.48 13.43 -6.38
CA ALA A 82 -2.34 13.83 -7.20
C ALA A 82 -1.01 13.15 -6.77
N GLY A 83 -0.86 12.83 -5.48
CA GLY A 83 0.29 12.11 -4.93
C GLY A 83 0.42 10.65 -5.37
N ILE A 84 -0.61 10.05 -6.00
CA ILE A 84 -0.59 8.64 -6.44
C ILE A 84 0.54 8.36 -7.44
N ASN A 85 0.85 9.29 -8.35
CA ASN A 85 1.89 9.08 -9.35
C ASN A 85 3.27 8.83 -8.72
N LEU A 86 3.62 9.58 -7.68
CA LEU A 86 4.86 9.38 -6.94
C LEU A 86 4.81 8.11 -6.09
N ALA A 87 3.67 7.81 -5.47
CA ALA A 87 3.46 6.59 -4.72
C ALA A 87 3.63 5.33 -5.60
N GLN A 88 3.21 5.37 -6.87
CA GLN A 88 3.40 4.27 -7.83
C GLN A 88 4.88 3.99 -8.10
N LEU A 89 5.74 5.01 -8.21
CA LEU A 89 7.18 4.82 -8.39
C LEU A 89 7.78 4.08 -7.19
N SER A 90 7.41 4.45 -5.97
CA SER A 90 7.88 3.80 -4.75
C SER A 90 7.43 2.36 -4.64
N ILE A 91 6.16 2.08 -4.98
CA ILE A 91 5.64 0.71 -5.07
C ILE A 91 6.39 -0.10 -6.13
N GLY A 92 6.72 0.51 -7.28
CA GLY A 92 7.52 -0.11 -8.33
C GLY A 92 8.92 -0.49 -7.85
N VAL A 93 9.62 0.42 -7.17
CA VAL A 93 10.94 0.14 -6.57
C VAL A 93 10.83 -0.98 -5.53
N LEU A 94 9.81 -0.93 -4.67
CA LEU A 94 9.57 -1.98 -3.67
C LEU A 94 9.33 -3.33 -4.33
N ALA A 95 8.55 -3.38 -5.41
CA ALA A 95 8.29 -4.61 -6.17
C ALA A 95 9.58 -5.21 -6.72
N VAL A 96 10.44 -4.38 -7.33
CA VAL A 96 11.75 -4.82 -7.84
C VAL A 96 12.62 -5.33 -6.70
N LEU A 97 12.70 -4.62 -5.58
CA LEU A 97 13.51 -5.01 -4.42
C LEU A 97 13.07 -6.36 -3.84
N VAL A 98 11.74 -6.58 -3.74
CA VAL A 98 11.16 -7.84 -3.28
C VAL A 98 11.51 -8.99 -4.23
N MET A 99 11.48 -8.75 -5.54
CA MET A 99 11.87 -9.75 -6.54
C MET A 99 13.37 -10.05 -6.54
N THR A 100 14.23 -9.03 -6.45
CA THR A 100 15.70 -9.20 -6.52
C THR A 100 16.31 -9.75 -5.23
N SER A 101 15.67 -9.56 -4.07
CA SER A 101 16.16 -10.04 -2.77
C SER A 101 16.43 -11.55 -2.70
N GLU A 102 15.71 -12.35 -3.49
CA GLU A 102 15.90 -13.80 -3.59
C GLU A 102 17.17 -14.20 -4.34
N TYR A 103 17.56 -13.39 -5.32
CA TYR A 103 18.79 -13.61 -6.09
C TYR A 103 20.02 -13.29 -5.25
N VAL A 104 19.95 -12.22 -4.44
CA VAL A 104 21.03 -11.81 -3.55
C VAL A 104 21.25 -12.81 -2.41
N THR A 105 20.18 -13.38 -1.86
CA THR A 105 20.25 -14.33 -0.75
C THR A 105 20.51 -15.78 -1.19
N GLY A 106 20.51 -16.08 -2.49
CA GLY A 106 20.78 -17.43 -3.03
C GLY A 106 19.73 -18.49 -2.66
N THR A 107 18.61 -18.10 -2.06
CA THR A 107 17.57 -19.00 -1.52
C THR A 107 16.82 -19.79 -2.61
N ILE A 108 16.89 -19.32 -3.85
CA ILE A 108 16.33 -19.98 -5.04
C ILE A 108 16.88 -21.41 -5.20
N LYS A 109 18.18 -21.63 -4.97
CA LYS A 109 18.81 -22.95 -5.18
C LYS A 109 18.41 -23.96 -4.10
N LEU A 110 18.30 -23.52 -2.85
CA LEU A 110 17.89 -24.34 -1.71
C LEU A 110 16.42 -24.76 -1.80
N THR A 111 15.56 -23.85 -2.26
CA THR A 111 14.12 -24.11 -2.38
C THR A 111 13.82 -25.08 -3.54
N PHE A 112 14.53 -24.95 -4.67
CA PHE A 112 14.38 -25.86 -5.80
C PHE A 112 14.96 -27.25 -5.57
N GLY A 113 15.94 -27.41 -4.69
CA GLY A 113 16.45 -28.72 -4.29
C GLY A 113 15.47 -29.54 -3.45
N THR A 114 14.50 -28.89 -2.79
CA THR A 114 13.61 -29.52 -1.80
C THR A 114 12.14 -29.55 -2.20
N THR A 115 11.65 -28.61 -3.02
CA THR A 115 10.25 -28.58 -3.49
C THR A 115 10.15 -28.10 -4.95
N PRO A 116 9.85 -28.98 -5.94
CA PRO A 116 9.88 -28.64 -7.37
C PRO A 116 8.63 -27.87 -7.87
N GLN A 117 7.89 -27.18 -7.00
CA GLN A 117 6.61 -26.53 -7.33
C GLN A 117 6.77 -25.03 -7.62
N ARG A 118 7.47 -24.70 -8.72
CA ARG A 118 7.79 -23.31 -9.15
C ARG A 118 6.61 -22.35 -9.12
N ARG A 119 5.45 -22.77 -9.62
CA ARG A 119 4.25 -21.93 -9.75
C ARG A 119 3.64 -21.54 -8.40
N LEU A 120 3.72 -22.44 -7.42
CA LEU A 120 3.05 -22.29 -6.13
C LEU A 120 3.81 -21.28 -5.25
N LEU A 121 5.14 -21.27 -5.35
CA LEU A 121 6.01 -20.28 -4.70
C LEU A 121 5.84 -18.88 -5.31
N LEU A 122 5.80 -18.78 -6.64
CA LEU A 122 5.56 -17.52 -7.33
C LEU A 122 4.16 -16.96 -6.99
N ALA A 123 3.14 -17.82 -6.97
CA ALA A 123 1.81 -17.42 -6.55
C ALA A 123 1.81 -16.91 -5.11
N ALA A 124 2.41 -17.65 -4.16
CA ALA A 124 2.50 -17.24 -2.76
C ALA A 124 3.20 -15.88 -2.60
N LYS A 125 4.26 -15.64 -3.36
CA LYS A 125 5.00 -14.39 -3.35
C LYS A 125 4.17 -13.22 -3.89
N VAL A 126 3.55 -13.39 -5.05
CA VAL A 126 2.68 -12.36 -5.65
C VAL A 126 1.49 -12.08 -4.75
N THR A 127 0.84 -13.09 -4.18
CA THR A 127 -0.29 -12.89 -3.27
C THR A 127 0.12 -12.15 -2.01
N THR A 128 1.29 -12.48 -1.43
CA THR A 128 1.77 -11.80 -0.22
C THR A 128 2.10 -10.34 -0.53
N PHE A 129 2.84 -10.06 -1.60
CA PHE A 129 3.16 -8.70 -2.01
C PHE A 129 1.90 -7.89 -2.35
N SER A 130 1.00 -8.46 -3.15
CA SER A 130 -0.26 -7.80 -3.54
C SER A 130 -1.14 -7.50 -2.31
N SER A 131 -1.21 -8.41 -1.34
CA SER A 131 -1.97 -8.18 -0.10
C SER A 131 -1.42 -7.00 0.72
N VAL A 132 -0.10 -6.83 0.79
CA VAL A 132 0.54 -5.69 1.46
C VAL A 132 0.26 -4.38 0.72
N VAL A 133 0.43 -4.37 -0.60
CA VAL A 133 0.19 -3.18 -1.43
C VAL A 133 -1.29 -2.78 -1.40
N ALA A 134 -2.20 -3.75 -1.42
CA ALA A 134 -3.63 -3.50 -1.29
C ALA A 134 -3.97 -2.89 0.08
N ALA A 135 -3.42 -3.44 1.17
CA ALA A 135 -3.66 -2.94 2.51
C ALA A 135 -3.16 -1.49 2.68
N ILE A 136 -1.94 -1.17 2.23
CA ILE A 136 -1.40 0.20 2.34
C ILE A 136 -2.13 1.17 1.41
N GLY A 137 -2.58 0.70 0.23
CA GLY A 137 -3.38 1.51 -0.70
C GLY A 137 -4.72 1.89 -0.07
N LEU A 138 -5.39 0.94 0.58
CA LEU A 138 -6.65 1.19 1.26
C LEU A 138 -6.48 2.20 2.41
N VAL A 139 -5.45 2.01 3.24
CA VAL A 139 -5.11 2.97 4.32
C VAL A 139 -4.81 4.36 3.75
N SER A 140 -4.04 4.44 2.66
CA SER A 140 -3.71 5.70 2.00
C SER A 140 -4.95 6.41 1.46
N CYS A 141 -5.87 5.68 0.83
CA CYS A 141 -7.12 6.23 0.31
C CYS A 141 -8.00 6.80 1.44
N VAL A 142 -8.18 6.04 2.52
CA VAL A 142 -8.96 6.48 3.68
C VAL A 142 -8.32 7.71 4.32
N ALA A 143 -7.01 7.69 4.55
CA ALA A 143 -6.29 8.82 5.13
C ALA A 143 -6.37 10.08 4.25
N ALA A 144 -6.14 9.95 2.94
CA ALA A 144 -6.22 11.07 2.01
C ALA A 144 -7.64 11.69 1.97
N PHE A 145 -8.67 10.85 1.97
CA PHE A 145 -10.06 11.29 2.02
C PHE A 145 -10.35 12.11 3.30
N PHE A 146 -10.03 11.58 4.48
CA PHE A 146 -10.29 12.28 5.75
C PHE A 146 -9.51 13.58 5.86
N VAL A 147 -8.24 13.60 5.45
CA VAL A 147 -7.41 14.81 5.48
C VAL A 147 -7.97 15.88 4.56
N CYS A 148 -8.36 15.52 3.33
CA CYS A 148 -8.93 16.47 2.39
C CYS A 148 -10.30 17.00 2.87
N GLN A 149 -11.16 16.13 3.40
CA GLN A 149 -12.44 16.54 3.98
C GLN A 149 -12.27 17.52 5.15
N ALA A 150 -11.26 17.30 6.02
CA ALA A 150 -10.96 18.21 7.12
C ALA A 150 -10.50 19.59 6.62
N LEU A 151 -9.71 19.63 5.54
CA LEU A 151 -9.27 20.88 4.91
C LEU A 151 -10.42 21.64 4.22
N LEU A 152 -11.39 20.93 3.66
CA LEU A 152 -12.53 21.51 2.93
C LEU A 152 -13.75 21.81 3.83
N ALA A 153 -13.86 21.21 5.01
CA ALA A 153 -15.00 21.40 5.92
C ALA A 153 -15.31 22.88 6.25
N PRO A 154 -14.32 23.76 6.49
CA PRO A 154 -14.58 25.18 6.77
C PRO A 154 -15.22 25.92 5.58
N GLN A 155 -14.87 25.54 4.35
CA GLN A 155 -15.35 26.21 3.14
C GLN A 155 -16.77 25.78 2.75
N HIS A 156 -17.11 24.50 2.97
CA HIS A 156 -18.48 24.03 2.80
C HIS A 156 -19.46 24.67 3.78
N ALA A 157 -19.02 25.00 4.99
CA ALA A 157 -19.84 25.74 5.94
C ALA A 157 -20.05 27.21 5.50
N ALA A 158 -19.04 27.82 4.87
CA ALA A 158 -19.10 29.19 4.37
C ALA A 158 -19.94 29.35 3.10
N SER A 159 -20.02 28.35 2.22
CA SER A 159 -20.85 28.40 1.01
C SER A 159 -22.33 28.10 1.26
N ARG A 160 -22.65 27.42 2.37
CA ARG A 160 -24.03 27.01 2.71
C ARG A 160 -24.82 28.08 3.47
N SER A 161 -24.18 29.16 3.92
CA SER A 161 -24.88 30.28 4.57
C SER A 161 -25.55 31.17 3.51
N PRO A 162 -26.90 31.24 3.45
CA PRO A 162 -27.61 32.09 2.48
C PRO A 162 -27.48 33.59 2.78
N THR A 163 -26.80 33.95 3.88
CA THR A 163 -26.95 35.24 4.57
C THR A 163 -25.99 36.33 4.14
N ARG A 164 -25.01 36.10 3.25
CA ARG A 164 -24.13 37.19 2.74
C ARG A 164 -24.68 37.95 1.53
N ALA A 165 -25.81 37.54 0.97
CA ALA A 165 -26.44 38.27 -0.15
C ALA A 165 -27.35 39.42 0.29
N CYS A 166 -27.67 39.56 1.58
CA CYS A 166 -28.63 40.56 2.09
C CYS A 166 -28.01 41.48 3.15
N GLY A 167 -26.85 42.07 2.85
CA GLY A 167 -26.18 42.96 3.79
C GLY A 167 -24.96 43.66 3.21
N ALA A 168 -25.17 44.43 2.14
CA ALA A 168 -24.28 45.53 1.79
C ALA A 168 -25.11 46.82 1.79
N PRO A 169 -24.84 47.79 2.70
CA PRO A 169 -25.29 49.16 2.50
C PRO A 169 -24.53 49.83 1.33
#